data_AF-A0A3B9FRD5-F1
#
_entry.id   AF-A0A3B9FRD5-F1
#
_cell.length_a   1.000
_cell.length_b   1.000
_cell.length_c   1.000
_cell.angle_alpha   90.00
_cell.angle_beta   90.00
_cell.angle_gamma   90.00
#
_symmetry.space_group_name_H-M   'P 1'
#
loop_
_entity.id
_entity.type
_entity.pdbx_description
1 polymer ?
#
loop_
_entity_poly.entity_id
_entity_poly.type
_entity_poly.pdbx_seq_one_letter_code
_entity_poly.pdbx_strand_id
1 'polypeptide(L)'
;MAGKAQFPRVPTLLLMNLFPLAGVLFFNWSFFAIIYIYWWETVILSFFNVLKMAKAAKRAEARPNVTINGAPETESIRNNKPLIMVTYMGTRAFILFIYLVFILV
;
A
#
# COMPACT_ATOMS: atom_id res chain seq x y z
N MET A 1 -6.51 -29.84 8.06
CA MET A 1 -5.86 -28.52 8.09
C MET A 1 -5.34 -28.21 6.68
N ALA A 2 -6.11 -27.49 5.87
CA ALA A 2 -5.70 -27.17 4.50
C ALA A 2 -4.63 -26.06 4.56
N GLY A 3 -3.39 -26.40 4.26
CA GLY A 3 -2.32 -25.43 4.08
C GLY A 3 -2.72 -24.46 2.97
N LYS A 4 -2.89 -23.17 3.32
CA LYS A 4 -3.11 -22.12 2.31
C LYS A 4 -1.94 -22.22 1.33
N ALA A 5 -2.21 -22.53 0.07
CA ALA A 5 -1.21 -22.49 -0.99
C ALA A 5 -0.64 -21.06 -1.02
N GLN A 6 0.53 -20.89 -0.41
CA GLN A 6 1.23 -19.62 -0.42
C GLN A 6 1.87 -19.54 -1.80
N PHE A 7 1.28 -18.74 -2.69
CA PHE A 7 1.92 -18.46 -3.97
C PHE A 7 3.36 -18.01 -3.70
N PRO A 8 4.36 -18.59 -4.39
CA PRO A 8 5.74 -18.23 -4.17
C PRO A 8 5.90 -16.75 -4.55
N ARG A 9 6.29 -15.92 -3.58
CA ARG A 9 6.34 -14.46 -3.72
C ARG A 9 7.40 -14.01 -4.72
N VAL A 10 8.52 -14.73 -4.75
CA VAL A 10 9.71 -14.38 -5.55
C VAL A 10 9.45 -14.50 -7.06
N PRO A 11 8.91 -15.62 -7.59
CA PRO A 11 8.58 -15.71 -9.01
C PRO A 11 7.59 -14.65 -9.49
N THR A 12 6.56 -14.33 -8.69
CA THR A 12 5.59 -13.30 -9.04
C THR A 12 6.25 -11.92 -9.15
N LEU A 13 7.10 -11.54 -8.19
CA LEU A 13 7.86 -10.30 -8.23
C LEU A 13 8.75 -10.22 -9.47
N LEU A 14 9.46 -11.31 -9.78
CA LEU A 14 10.31 -11.40 -10.97
C LEU A 14 9.51 -11.18 -12.25
N LEU A 15 8.41 -11.90 -12.43
CA LEU A 15 7.57 -11.80 -13.62
C LEU A 15 6.99 -10.38 -13.80
N MET A 16 6.53 -9.76 -12.72
CA MET A 16 5.96 -8.40 -12.77
C MET A 16 7.00 -7.36 -13.16
N ASN A 17 8.25 -7.50 -12.71
CA ASN A 17 9.33 -6.57 -13.08
C ASN A 17 9.87 -6.83 -14.49
N LEU A 18 9.85 -8.08 -14.96
CA LEU A 18 10.25 -8.43 -16.33
C LEU A 18 9.21 -8.03 -17.37
N PHE A 19 7.95 -7.85 -16.98
CA PHE A 19 6.86 -7.51 -17.90
C PHE A 19 7.07 -6.14 -18.61
N PRO A 20 7.36 -5.03 -17.89
CA PRO A 20 7.70 -3.76 -18.54
C PRO A 20 8.94 -3.85 -19.41
N LEU A 21 9.95 -4.63 -18.99
CA LEU A 21 11.17 -4.84 -19.77
C LEU A 21 10.89 -5.56 -21.09
N ALA A 22 10.06 -6.60 -21.05
CA ALA A 22 9.59 -7.28 -22.26
C ALA A 22 8.78 -6.33 -23.16
N GLY A 23 7.96 -5.46 -22.57
CA GLY A 23 7.24 -4.37 -23.25
C GLY A 23 8.17 -3.48 -24.07
N VAL A 24 9.29 -3.04 -23.49
CA VAL A 24 10.29 -2.22 -24.19
C VAL A 24 11.00 -3.01 -25.29
N LEU A 25 11.49 -4.22 -24.98
CA LEU A 25 12.33 -5.01 -25.89
C LEU A 25 11.58 -5.57 -27.10
N PHE A 26 10.32 -5.99 -26.92
CA PHE A 26 9.55 -6.69 -27.95
C PHE A 26 8.42 -5.86 -28.56
N PHE A 27 7.93 -4.83 -27.85
CA PHE A 27 6.74 -4.06 -28.25
C PHE A 27 7.02 -2.56 -28.44
N ASN A 28 8.29 -2.13 -28.42
CA ASN A 28 8.71 -0.74 -28.59
C ASN A 28 7.96 0.25 -27.66
N TRP A 29 7.68 -0.17 -26.43
CA TRP A 29 7.01 0.71 -25.47
C TRP A 29 7.84 1.97 -25.25
N SER A 30 7.16 3.11 -25.31
CA SER A 30 7.78 4.39 -25.01
C SER A 30 8.06 4.50 -23.51
N PHE A 31 9.03 5.35 -23.16
CA PHE A 31 9.33 5.66 -21.77
C PHE A 31 8.10 6.14 -20.99
N PHE A 32 7.25 6.96 -21.62
CA PHE A 32 5.99 7.42 -21.05
C PHE A 32 5.03 6.27 -20.72
N ALA A 33 4.93 5.25 -21.58
CA ALA A 33 4.08 4.08 -21.32
C ALA A 33 4.49 3.35 -20.03
N ILE A 34 5.79 3.23 -19.79
CA ILE A 34 6.33 2.61 -18.57
C ILE A 34 5.95 3.44 -17.34
N ILE A 35 6.18 4.75 -17.37
CA ILE A 35 5.81 5.65 -16.26
C ILE A 35 4.31 5.56 -15.97
N TYR A 36 3.45 5.56 -16.99
CA TYR A 36 2.01 5.44 -16.83
C TYR A 36 1.61 4.14 -16.15
N ILE A 37 2.22 3.01 -16.50
CA ILE A 37 1.93 1.71 -15.88
C ILE A 37 2.33 1.70 -14.41
N TYR A 38 3.52 2.21 -14.06
CA TYR A 38 3.95 2.30 -12.66
C TYR A 38 3.11 3.30 -11.85
N TRP A 39 2.66 4.39 -12.48
CA TRP A 39 1.71 5.29 -11.85
C TRP A 39 0.41 4.57 -11.49
N TRP A 40 -0.16 3.79 -12.42
CA TRP A 40 -1.34 2.97 -12.17
C TRP A 40 -1.14 1.94 -11.07
N GLU A 41 0.02 1.28 -11.02
CA GLU A 41 0.37 0.36 -9.94
C GLU A 41 0.28 1.06 -8.57
N THR A 42 0.86 2.26 -8.45
CA THR A 42 0.80 3.03 -7.19
C THR A 42 -0.61 3.47 -6.81
N VAL A 43 -1.45 3.85 -7.78
CA VAL A 43 -2.88 4.16 -7.56
C VAL A 43 -3.62 2.94 -7.01
N ILE A 44 -3.46 1.79 -7.65
CA ILE A 44 -4.11 0.53 -7.28
C ILE A 44 -3.66 0.09 -5.89
N LEU A 45 -2.36 0.12 -5.59
CA LEU A 45 -1.81 -0.21 -4.28
C LEU A 45 -2.34 0.71 -3.18
N SER A 46 -2.43 2.01 -3.46
CA SER A 46 -2.99 2.99 -2.52
C SER A 46 -4.45 2.67 -2.20
N PHE A 47 -5.27 2.43 -3.24
CA PHE A 47 -6.67 2.06 -3.10
C PHE A 47 -6.87 0.81 -2.24
N PHE A 48 -6.15 -0.29 -2.55
CA PHE A 48 -6.28 -1.52 -1.78
C PHE A 48 -5.77 -1.38 -0.34
N ASN A 49 -4.77 -0.56 -0.08
CA ASN A 49 -4.31 -0.30 1.28
C ASN A 49 -5.37 0.45 2.10
N VAL A 50 -6.04 1.45 1.52
CA VAL A 50 -7.17 2.13 2.16
C VAL A 50 -8.30 1.14 2.45
N LEU A 51 -8.64 0.25 1.50
CA LEU A 51 -9.63 -0.80 1.73
C LEU A 51 -9.24 -1.78 2.86
N LYS A 52 -7.96 -2.18 2.92
CA LYS A 52 -7.45 -3.02 4.00
C LYS A 52 -7.56 -2.32 5.36
N MET A 53 -7.24 -1.02 5.43
CA MET A 53 -7.42 -0.22 6.64
C MET A 53 -8.89 -0.12 7.04
N ALA A 54 -9.79 0.10 6.08
CA ALA A 54 -11.23 0.13 6.34
C ALA A 54 -11.73 -1.20 6.94
N LYS A 55 -11.32 -2.33 6.34
CA LYS A 55 -11.68 -3.69 6.77
C LYS A 55 -10.94 -4.19 8.01
N ALA A 56 -9.87 -3.52 8.44
CA ALA A 56 -9.12 -3.93 9.63
C ALA A 56 -10.01 -3.82 10.88
N ALA A 57 -10.27 -4.97 11.52
CA ALA A 57 -10.92 -5.01 12.82
C ALA A 57 -9.95 -4.52 13.90
N LYS A 58 -10.48 -3.86 14.94
CA LYS A 58 -9.67 -3.54 16.13
C LYS A 58 -9.16 -4.86 16.71
N ARG A 59 -7.86 -4.94 17.01
CA ARG A 59 -7.34 -6.06 17.80
C ARG A 59 -7.88 -5.87 19.22
N ALA A 60 -8.85 -6.70 19.62
CA ALA A 60 -9.64 -6.53 20.84
C ALA A 60 -8.89 -6.86 22.14
N GLU A 61 -7.56 -6.93 22.14
CA GLU A 61 -6.81 -7.26 23.35
C GLU A 61 -6.07 -6.02 23.84
N ALA A 62 -6.71 -5.29 24.76
CA ALA A 62 -5.98 -4.53 25.74
C ALA A 62 -5.00 -5.49 26.40
N ARG A 63 -3.69 -5.24 26.26
CA ARG A 63 -2.69 -6.02 27.00
C ARG A 63 -2.71 -5.49 28.43
N PRO A 64 -3.26 -6.22 29.41
CA PRO A 64 -3.44 -5.70 30.77
C PRO A 64 -2.11 -5.37 31.47
N ASN A 65 -0.98 -5.89 30.96
CA ASN A 65 0.36 -5.70 31.51
C ASN A 65 1.28 -4.77 30.69
N VAL A 66 0.76 -3.99 29.73
CA VAL A 66 1.56 -2.97 29.05
C VAL A 66 1.28 -1.61 29.68
N THR A 67 2.23 -1.13 30.46
CA THR A 67 2.21 0.22 31.04
C THR A 67 3.20 1.10 30.31
N ILE A 68 2.77 2.26 29.80
CA ILE A 68 3.68 3.29 29.30
C ILE A 68 3.89 4.26 30.46
N ASN A 69 5.12 4.35 30.99
CA ASN A 69 5.47 5.16 32.16
C ASN A 69 4.65 4.84 33.42
N GLY A 70 4.30 3.57 33.65
CA GLY A 70 3.52 3.14 34.82
C GLY A 70 2.02 3.47 34.73
N ALA A 71 1.58 4.21 33.71
CA ALA A 71 0.16 4.35 33.40
C ALA A 71 -0.30 3.14 32.57
N PRO A 72 -1.44 2.50 32.90
CA PRO A 72 -2.02 1.48 32.05
C PRO A 72 -2.29 2.06 30.66
N GLU A 73 -1.97 1.33 29.60
CA GLU A 73 -2.14 1.79 28.23
C GLU A 73 -3.64 1.95 27.89
N THR A 74 -4.19 3.14 28.13
CA THR A 74 -5.60 3.47 27.89
C THR A 74 -5.91 3.43 26.39
N GLU A 75 -7.06 2.84 26.03
CA GLU A 75 -7.55 2.74 24.64
C GLU A 75 -7.58 4.09 23.88
N SER A 76 -7.67 5.22 24.60
CA SER A 76 -7.81 6.56 24.02
C SER A 76 -6.54 7.11 23.33
N ILE A 77 -5.33 6.65 23.70
CA ILE A 77 -4.08 7.09 23.04
C ILE A 77 -3.80 6.27 21.77
N ARG A 78 -4.32 5.04 21.68
CA ARG A 78 -4.00 4.09 20.59
C ARG A 78 -4.91 4.21 19.36
N ASN A 79 -6.13 4.74 19.48
CA ASN A 79 -7.23 4.31 18.62
C ASN A 79 -7.83 5.36 17.68
N ASN A 80 -6.99 6.17 17.03
CA ASN A 80 -7.43 7.09 15.99
C ASN A 80 -7.30 6.46 14.58
N LYS A 81 -7.93 5.30 14.38
CA LYS A 81 -8.10 4.64 13.07
C LYS A 81 -8.52 5.62 11.95
N PRO A 82 -9.51 6.52 12.14
CA PRO A 82 -9.87 7.49 11.10
C PRO A 82 -8.73 8.49 10.82
N LEU A 83 -8.00 8.95 11.84
CA LEU A 83 -6.88 9.88 11.65
C LEU A 83 -5.78 9.24 10.80
N ILE A 84 -5.36 8.01 11.13
CA ILE A 84 -4.32 7.29 10.38
C ILE A 84 -4.74 7.10 8.91
N MET A 85 -6.01 6.74 8.68
CA MET A 85 -6.56 6.58 7.33
C MET A 85 -6.58 7.90 6.56
N VAL A 86 -7.02 9.01 7.18
CA VAL A 86 -7.06 10.34 6.55
C VAL A 86 -5.65 10.85 6.25
N THR A 87 -4.72 10.73 7.20
CA THR A 87 -3.32 11.11 6.98
C THR A 87 -2.72 10.30 5.83
N TYR A 88 -2.92 8.98 5.81
CA TYR A 88 -2.46 8.14 4.71
C TYR A 88 -3.07 8.54 3.37
N MET A 89 -4.38 8.76 3.31
CA MET A 89 -5.08 9.20 2.09
C MET A 89 -4.57 10.55 1.60
N GLY A 90 -4.38 11.52 2.50
CA GLY A 90 -3.85 12.84 2.17
C GLY A 90 -2.42 12.78 1.61
N THR A 91 -1.50 12.13 2.33
CA THR A 91 -0.12 11.97 1.86
C THR A 91 -0.05 11.22 0.53
N ARG A 92 -0.86 10.17 0.36
CA ARG A 92 -0.90 9.40 -0.89
C ARG A 92 -1.47 10.20 -2.06
N ALA A 93 -2.56 10.92 -1.85
CA ALA A 93 -3.17 11.76 -2.87
C ALA A 93 -2.20 12.86 -3.32
N PHE A 94 -1.49 13.49 -2.38
CA PHE A 94 -0.49 14.50 -2.68
C PHE A 94 0.66 13.97 -3.56
N ILE A 95 1.22 12.80 -3.21
CA ILE A 95 2.28 12.16 -4.01
C ILE A 95 1.78 11.79 -5.42
N LEU A 96 0.59 11.19 -5.51
CA LEU A 96 -0.01 10.82 -6.79
C LEU A 96 -0.29 12.04 -7.67
N PHE A 97 -0.69 13.15 -7.06
CA PHE A 97 -0.90 14.42 -7.75
C PHE A 97 0.41 14.97 -8.32
N ILE A 98 1.50 14.97 -7.53
CA ILE A 98 2.83 15.39 -8.03
C ILE A 98 3.25 14.53 -9.22
N TYR A 99 3.07 13.21 -9.14
CA TYR A 99 3.42 12.31 -10.23
C TYR A 99 2.51 12.52 -11.45
N LEU A 100 1.22 12.81 -11.25
CA LEU A 100 0.33 13.12 -12.35
C LEU A 100 0.78 14.38 -13.10
N VAL A 101 1.14 15.45 -12.37
CA VAL A 101 1.69 16.67 -12.97
C VAL A 101 2.97 16.36 -13.76
N PHE A 102 3.89 15.58 -13.18
CA PHE A 102 5.12 15.17 -13.87
C PHE A 102 4.87 14.38 -15.16
N ILE A 103 3.81 13.59 -15.22
CA ILE A 103 3.45 12.82 -16.41
C ILE A 103 2.83 13.70 -17.51
N LEU A 104 2.18 14.80 -17.12
CA LEU A 104 1.47 15.70 -18.03
C LEU A 104 2.34 16.85 -18.58
N VAL A 105 3.51 17.09 -17.98
CA VAL A 105 4.48 18.12 -18.39
C VAL A 105 5.59 17.47 -19.22
#